data_AF-A0A2A9FJR8-F1
#
_entry.id   AF-A0A2A9FJR8-F1
#
_cell.length_a   1.000
_cell.length_b   1.000
_cell.length_c   1.000
_cell.angle_alpha   90.00
_cell.angle_beta   90.00
_cell.angle_gamma   90.00
#
_symmetry.space_group_name_H-M   'P 1'
#
loop_
_entity.id
_entity.type
_entity.pdbx_description
1 polymer ?
#
loop_
_entity_poly.entity_id
_entity_poly.type
_entity_poly.pdbx_seq_one_letter_code
_entity_poly.pdbx_strand_id
1 'polypeptide(L)'
;MELLHEFAIAAPPDAVFGFLLDAPGVVTCVPGVTIDRIVDESTFEGSLKVKVGPVTVRYRGNGCITAVDKDKRAATIRAEGEEQGAAGTVVATMEMSVAEAEGQSRVTIHTDLAIAGRVATMGRGVLQQVSNQLVGQAAQQIESRILGSAPETSAEVRTPAAAPAAGKPELAVGALVKGMILGWLRKALVVVLFGIERLAARTRERIKG
;
A
#
# COMPACT_ATOMS: atom_id res chain seq x y z
N MET A 1 -14.11 0.82 11.25
CA MET A 1 -15.18 0.30 10.37
C MET A 1 -14.58 -0.79 9.53
N GLU A 2 -15.36 -1.79 9.14
CA GLU A 2 -14.82 -2.94 8.42
C GLU A 2 -15.20 -2.90 6.94
N LEU A 3 -14.21 -3.20 6.09
CA LEU A 3 -14.36 -3.39 4.65
C LEU A 3 -13.85 -4.79 4.31
N LEU A 4 -14.58 -5.48 3.44
CA LEU A 4 -14.18 -6.78 2.88
C LEU A 4 -14.12 -6.64 1.37
N HIS A 5 -13.00 -7.06 0.78
CA HIS A 5 -12.84 -7.14 -0.66
C HIS A 5 -12.41 -8.55 -1.04
N GLU A 6 -13.09 -9.11 -2.04
CA GLU A 6 -12.71 -10.35 -2.69
C GLU A 6 -12.63 -10.12 -4.19
N PHE A 7 -11.54 -10.59 -4.80
CA PHE A 7 -11.35 -10.49 -6.23
C PHE A 7 -10.48 -11.64 -6.74
N ALA A 8 -10.64 -11.97 -8.02
CA ALA A 8 -9.83 -12.97 -8.68
C ALA A 8 -8.66 -12.29 -9.42
N ILE A 9 -7.54 -13.00 -9.51
CA ILE A 9 -6.41 -12.68 -10.40
C ILE A 9 -6.08 -13.94 -11.18
N ALA A 10 -6.04 -13.84 -12.51
CA ALA A 10 -5.75 -14.92 -13.44
C ALA A 10 -4.24 -15.29 -13.50
N ALA A 11 -3.63 -15.52 -12.33
CA ALA A 11 -2.24 -15.94 -12.19
C ALA A 11 -2.08 -16.92 -11.00
N PRO A 12 -0.96 -17.68 -10.93
CA PRO A 12 -0.71 -18.63 -9.85
C PRO A 12 -0.67 -17.99 -8.45
N PRO A 13 -1.23 -18.63 -7.40
CA PRO A 13 -1.31 -18.07 -6.04
C PRO A 13 0.01 -17.58 -5.45
N ASP A 14 1.10 -18.32 -5.65
CA ASP A 14 2.41 -17.95 -5.11
C ASP A 14 2.99 -16.72 -5.82
N ALA A 15 2.74 -16.58 -7.13
CA ALA A 15 3.16 -15.41 -7.90
C ALA A 15 2.37 -14.16 -7.49
N VAL A 16 1.05 -14.31 -7.32
CA VAL A 16 0.18 -13.22 -6.83
C VAL A 16 0.58 -12.81 -5.42
N PHE A 17 0.77 -13.76 -4.50
CA PHE A 17 1.17 -13.45 -3.14
C PHE A 17 2.56 -12.79 -3.09
N GLY A 18 3.52 -13.28 -3.86
CA GLY A 18 4.84 -12.65 -3.98
C GLY A 18 4.77 -11.20 -4.47
N PHE A 19 3.94 -10.92 -5.49
CA PHE A 19 3.74 -9.56 -5.98
C PHE A 19 3.07 -8.67 -4.94
N LEU A 20 2.07 -9.17 -4.21
CA LEU A 20 1.38 -8.40 -3.17
C LEU A 20 2.29 -8.02 -1.98
N LEU A 21 3.41 -8.73 -1.78
CA LEU A 21 4.44 -8.36 -0.79
C LEU A 21 5.45 -7.33 -1.32
N ASP A 22 5.53 -7.11 -2.63
CA ASP A 22 6.37 -6.06 -3.24
C ASP A 22 5.65 -4.71 -3.18
N ALA A 23 5.74 -4.02 -2.04
CA ALA A 23 5.07 -2.75 -1.83
C ALA A 23 5.37 -1.70 -2.94
N PRO A 24 6.63 -1.49 -3.38
CA PRO A 24 6.93 -0.65 -4.55
C PRO A 24 6.16 -1.05 -5.81
N GLY A 25 6.15 -2.34 -6.16
CA GLY A 25 5.41 -2.85 -7.33
C GLY A 25 3.91 -2.62 -7.21
N VAL A 26 3.31 -2.97 -6.06
CA VAL A 26 1.88 -2.81 -5.78
C VAL A 26 1.46 -1.36 -5.87
N VAL A 27 2.23 -0.42 -5.31
CA VAL A 27 1.87 1.01 -5.32
C VAL A 27 1.74 1.54 -6.75
N THR A 28 2.54 1.06 -7.71
CA THR A 28 2.40 1.47 -9.11
C THR A 28 1.08 1.02 -9.76
N CYS A 29 0.41 0.03 -9.17
CA CYS A 29 -0.87 -0.50 -9.63
C CYS A 29 -2.07 0.21 -8.98
N VAL A 30 -1.87 0.93 -7.86
CA VAL A 30 -2.95 1.60 -7.13
C VAL A 30 -3.02 3.08 -7.54
N PRO A 31 -4.11 3.52 -8.19
CA PRO A 31 -4.19 4.87 -8.71
C PRO A 31 -4.19 5.91 -7.59
N GLY A 32 -3.33 6.92 -7.74
CA GLY A 32 -3.20 8.02 -6.80
C GLY A 32 -2.31 7.72 -5.60
N VAL A 33 -1.72 6.52 -5.48
CA VAL A 33 -0.73 6.22 -4.43
C VAL A 33 0.68 6.43 -4.96
N THR A 34 1.57 6.97 -4.14
CA THR A 34 3.01 7.09 -4.40
C THR A 34 3.81 6.64 -3.18
N ILE A 35 4.96 6.00 -3.40
CA ILE A 35 5.99 5.84 -2.37
C ILE A 35 6.89 7.06 -2.44
N ASP A 36 6.94 7.81 -1.35
CA ASP A 36 7.78 8.99 -1.23
C ASP A 36 9.19 8.59 -0.74
N ARG A 37 9.26 7.56 0.11
CA ARG A 37 10.52 7.05 0.67
C ARG A 37 10.36 5.62 1.18
N ILE A 38 11.35 4.77 0.94
CA ILE A 38 11.48 3.46 1.61
C ILE A 38 12.30 3.66 2.88
N VAL A 39 11.75 3.29 4.04
CA VAL A 39 12.42 3.43 5.34
C VAL A 39 13.26 2.19 5.64
N ASP A 40 12.68 1.02 5.44
CA ASP A 40 13.30 -0.30 5.55
C ASP A 40 12.53 -1.31 4.66
N GLU A 41 12.86 -2.61 4.76
CA GLU A 41 12.26 -3.67 3.94
C GLU A 41 10.75 -3.81 4.14
N SER A 42 10.24 -3.46 5.32
CA SER A 42 8.82 -3.61 5.68
C SER A 42 8.08 -2.28 5.75
N THR A 43 8.79 -1.16 5.92
CA THR A 43 8.24 0.16 6.20
C THR A 43 8.53 1.15 5.09
N PHE A 44 7.48 1.86 4.67
CA PHE A 44 7.54 2.86 3.60
C PHE A 44 6.70 4.08 3.95
N GLU A 45 7.15 5.25 3.51
CA GLU A 45 6.41 6.49 3.55
C GLU A 45 5.83 6.77 2.17
N GLY A 46 4.58 7.25 2.13
CA GLY A 46 3.88 7.47 0.88
C GLY A 46 2.78 8.51 0.99
N SER A 47 2.22 8.81 -0.18
CA SER A 47 1.13 9.74 -0.33
C SER A 47 -0.02 9.09 -1.11
N LEU A 48 -1.26 9.45 -0.78
CA LEU A 48 -2.48 9.02 -1.48
C LEU A 48 -3.25 10.25 -1.92
N LYS A 49 -3.56 10.36 -3.21
CA LYS A 49 -4.48 11.35 -3.78
C LYS A 49 -5.68 10.63 -4.39
N VAL A 50 -6.85 10.76 -3.77
CA VAL A 50 -8.07 10.11 -4.24
C VAL A 50 -9.24 11.08 -4.29
N LYS A 51 -10.16 10.83 -5.22
CA LYS A 51 -11.42 11.56 -5.31
C LYS A 51 -12.51 10.80 -4.57
N VAL A 52 -13.16 11.47 -3.63
CA VAL A 52 -14.28 10.97 -2.83
C VAL A 52 -15.48 11.87 -3.10
N GLY A 53 -16.38 11.44 -3.99
CA GLY A 53 -17.48 12.29 -4.47
C GLY A 53 -16.97 13.58 -5.13
N PRO A 54 -17.44 14.78 -4.72
CA PRO A 54 -16.97 16.05 -5.26
C PRO A 54 -15.63 16.51 -4.66
N VAL A 55 -15.10 15.82 -3.65
CA VAL A 55 -13.90 16.25 -2.92
C VAL A 55 -12.68 15.46 -3.39
N THR A 56 -11.57 16.14 -3.64
CA THR A 56 -10.26 15.49 -3.79
C THR A 56 -9.52 15.59 -2.47
N VAL A 57 -9.06 14.46 -1.96
CA VAL A 57 -8.31 14.38 -0.71
C VAL A 57 -6.89 13.90 -0.98
N ARG A 58 -5.96 14.41 -0.19
CA ARG A 58 -4.57 14.01 -0.22
C ARG A 58 -4.18 13.59 1.18
N TYR A 59 -3.65 12.38 1.34
CA TYR A 59 -3.06 11.91 2.58
C TYR A 59 -1.56 11.75 2.39
N ARG A 60 -0.81 11.95 3.47
CA ARG A 60 0.59 11.55 3.56
C ARG A 60 0.78 10.76 4.84
N GLY A 61 1.57 9.71 4.77
CA GLY A 61 1.76 8.84 5.92
C GLY A 61 2.73 7.70 5.67
N ASN A 62 2.57 6.62 6.42
CA ASN A 62 3.42 5.45 6.34
C ASN A 62 2.59 4.17 6.21
N GLY A 63 3.25 3.11 5.72
CA GLY A 63 2.76 1.75 5.70
C GLY A 63 3.84 0.80 6.20
N CYS A 64 3.42 -0.28 6.84
CA CYS A 64 4.30 -1.31 7.36
C CYS A 64 3.69 -2.70 7.15
N ILE A 65 4.46 -3.63 6.60
CA ILE A 65 4.12 -5.06 6.59
C ILE A 65 4.47 -5.64 7.96
N THR A 66 3.46 -5.95 8.77
CA THR A 66 3.63 -6.34 10.18
C THR A 66 3.67 -7.85 10.39
N ALA A 67 3.15 -8.64 9.46
CA ALA A 67 3.18 -10.10 9.53
C ALA A 67 3.12 -10.70 8.12
N VAL A 68 3.83 -11.82 7.92
CA VAL A 68 3.81 -12.61 6.68
C VAL A 68 3.84 -14.09 7.06
N ASP A 69 2.87 -14.85 6.55
CA ASP A 69 2.79 -16.31 6.62
C ASP A 69 2.78 -16.84 5.17
N LYS A 70 3.95 -17.30 4.72
CA LYS A 70 4.12 -17.75 3.33
C LYS A 70 3.38 -19.07 3.05
N ASP A 71 3.31 -19.95 4.04
CA ASP A 71 2.65 -21.25 3.90
C ASP A 71 1.14 -21.09 3.69
N LYS A 72 0.55 -20.08 4.34
CA LYS A 72 -0.87 -19.71 4.15
C LYS A 72 -1.10 -18.65 3.08
N ARG A 73 -0.05 -18.13 2.43
CA ARG A 73 -0.09 -16.95 1.56
C ARG A 73 -0.92 -15.81 2.19
N ALA A 74 -0.61 -15.49 3.44
CA ALA A 74 -1.30 -14.47 4.21
C ALA A 74 -0.33 -13.40 4.72
N ALA A 75 -0.79 -12.17 4.83
CA ALA A 75 -0.01 -11.08 5.40
C ALA A 75 -0.89 -10.02 6.07
N THR A 76 -0.30 -9.28 7.00
CA THR A 76 -0.93 -8.13 7.64
C THR A 76 -0.14 -6.87 7.33
N ILE A 77 -0.84 -5.83 6.90
CA ILE A 77 -0.29 -4.52 6.58
C ILE A 77 -0.98 -3.49 7.44
N ARG A 78 -0.22 -2.61 8.08
CA ARG A 78 -0.72 -1.44 8.78
C ARG A 78 -0.38 -0.19 8.00
N ALA A 79 -1.32 0.73 7.86
CA ALA A 79 -1.08 2.03 7.26
C ALA A 79 -1.71 3.13 8.09
N GLU A 80 -1.09 4.29 8.12
CA GLU A 80 -1.61 5.49 8.76
C GLU A 80 -1.25 6.72 7.94
N GLY A 81 -2.09 7.76 8.00
CA GLY A 81 -1.83 8.99 7.27
C GLY A 81 -2.70 10.16 7.71
N GLU A 82 -2.21 11.36 7.39
CA GLU A 82 -2.83 12.63 7.72
C GLU A 82 -3.23 13.38 6.44
N GLU A 83 -4.44 13.94 6.46
CA GLU A 83 -4.98 14.72 5.35
C GLU A 83 -4.17 16.02 5.19
N GLN A 84 -3.66 16.25 4.00
CA GLN A 84 -2.88 17.45 3.69
C GLN A 84 -3.83 18.65 3.51
N GLY A 85 -3.62 19.68 4.33
CA GLY A 85 -4.41 20.92 4.28
C GLY A 85 -5.75 20.86 5.01
N ALA A 86 -6.02 19.81 5.79
CA ALA A 86 -7.21 19.70 6.64
C ALA A 86 -6.93 18.78 7.85
N ALA A 87 -7.78 18.84 8.88
CA ALA A 87 -7.64 18.01 10.07
C ALA A 87 -8.30 16.63 9.89
N GLY A 88 -7.83 15.85 8.92
CA GLY A 88 -8.29 14.47 8.67
C GLY A 88 -7.19 13.45 8.97
N THR A 89 -7.58 12.27 9.45
CA THR A 89 -6.63 11.16 9.70
C THR A 89 -7.21 9.84 9.22
N VAL A 90 -6.33 8.92 8.87
CA VAL A 90 -6.67 7.55 8.51
C VAL A 90 -5.71 6.58 9.18
N VAL A 91 -6.23 5.49 9.70
CA VAL A 91 -5.46 4.34 10.17
C VAL A 91 -6.16 3.09 9.65
N ALA A 92 -5.44 2.23 8.96
CA ALA A 92 -5.95 0.98 8.41
C ALA A 92 -5.09 -0.20 8.87
N THR A 93 -5.73 -1.29 9.24
CA THR A 93 -5.09 -2.60 9.36
C THR A 93 -5.73 -3.53 8.34
N MET A 94 -4.93 -4.08 7.44
CA MET A 94 -5.35 -4.91 6.33
C MET A 94 -4.80 -6.32 6.53
N GLU A 95 -5.67 -7.31 6.56
CA GLU A 95 -5.32 -8.73 6.56
C GLU A 95 -5.65 -9.29 5.18
N MET A 96 -4.62 -9.72 4.46
CA MET A 96 -4.76 -10.29 3.12
C MET A 96 -4.44 -11.78 3.10
N SER A 97 -5.13 -12.53 2.25
CA SER A 97 -4.85 -13.94 1.96
C SER A 97 -5.07 -14.27 0.50
N VAL A 98 -4.25 -15.17 -0.06
CA VAL A 98 -4.37 -15.66 -1.43
C VAL A 98 -4.65 -17.16 -1.44
N ALA A 99 -5.85 -17.54 -1.88
CA ALA A 99 -6.26 -18.92 -2.06
C ALA A 99 -6.23 -19.32 -3.54
N GLU A 100 -6.05 -20.61 -3.79
CA GLU A 100 -6.26 -21.17 -5.12
C GLU A 100 -7.77 -21.31 -5.38
N ALA A 101 -8.21 -20.92 -6.57
CA ALA A 101 -9.59 -21.11 -7.02
C ALA A 101 -9.60 -21.34 -8.54
N GLU A 102 -10.05 -22.51 -8.98
CA GLU A 102 -10.27 -22.82 -10.40
C GLU A 102 -9.03 -22.59 -11.30
N GLY A 103 -7.82 -22.87 -10.78
CA GLY A 103 -6.57 -22.64 -11.50
C GLY A 103 -6.12 -21.16 -11.56
N GLN A 104 -6.81 -20.29 -10.82
CA GLN A 104 -6.49 -18.88 -10.62
C GLN A 104 -6.30 -18.57 -9.12
N SER A 105 -6.05 -17.31 -8.80
CA SER A 105 -5.93 -16.82 -7.44
C SER A 105 -7.20 -16.09 -7.01
N ARG A 106 -7.71 -16.42 -5.82
CA ARG A 106 -8.69 -15.61 -5.10
C ARG A 106 -7.98 -14.84 -3.99
N VAL A 107 -8.03 -13.52 -4.05
CA VAL A 107 -7.47 -12.63 -3.03
C VAL A 107 -8.61 -12.13 -2.16
N THR A 108 -8.45 -12.26 -0.84
CA THR A 108 -9.35 -11.69 0.16
C THR A 108 -8.59 -10.66 0.98
N ILE A 109 -9.17 -9.49 1.19
CA ILE A 109 -8.62 -8.41 2.02
C ILE A 109 -9.69 -7.96 3.01
N HIS A 110 -9.42 -8.20 4.30
CA HIS A 110 -10.18 -7.64 5.41
C HIS A 110 -9.48 -6.38 5.91
N THR A 111 -10.20 -5.26 5.94
CA THR A 111 -9.65 -3.98 6.39
C THR A 111 -10.44 -3.44 7.58
N ASP A 112 -9.77 -3.25 8.71
CA ASP A 112 -10.26 -2.38 9.78
C ASP A 112 -9.74 -0.96 9.53
N LEU A 113 -10.66 -0.06 9.19
CA LEU A 113 -10.43 1.32 8.84
C LEU A 113 -10.96 2.27 9.93
N ALA A 114 -10.07 3.01 10.57
CA ALA A 114 -10.40 4.18 11.37
C ALA A 114 -10.12 5.44 10.55
N ILE A 115 -11.13 6.30 10.38
CA ILE A 115 -11.02 7.52 9.60
C ILE A 115 -11.72 8.67 10.32
N ALA A 116 -11.11 9.85 10.28
CA ALA A 116 -11.63 11.08 10.88
C ALA A 116 -11.55 12.27 9.90
N GLY A 117 -12.24 13.35 10.24
CA GLY A 117 -12.31 14.56 9.42
C GLY A 117 -13.43 14.52 8.38
N ARG A 118 -13.32 15.36 7.33
CA ARG A 118 -14.39 15.57 6.34
C ARG A 118 -14.75 14.32 5.55
N VAL A 119 -13.78 13.43 5.35
CA VAL A 119 -14.02 12.17 4.62
C VAL A 119 -14.89 11.21 5.44
N ALA A 120 -14.72 11.19 6.77
CA ALA A 120 -15.50 10.32 7.64
C ALA A 120 -17.00 10.64 7.62
N THR A 121 -17.37 11.90 7.35
CA THR A 121 -18.78 12.33 7.29
C THR A 121 -19.47 11.93 5.99
N MET A 122 -18.74 11.42 4.98
CA MET A 122 -19.32 10.96 3.70
C MET A 122 -20.11 9.65 3.86
N GLY A 123 -19.95 8.96 4.98
CA GLY A 123 -20.64 7.71 5.28
C GLY A 123 -20.01 6.48 4.62
N ARG A 124 -20.42 5.30 5.11
CA ARG A 124 -19.83 4.00 4.73
C ARG A 124 -19.96 3.69 3.24
N GLY A 125 -21.10 4.01 2.62
CA GLY A 125 -21.38 3.66 1.22
C GLY A 125 -20.41 4.30 0.23
N VAL A 126 -20.11 5.59 0.42
CA VAL A 126 -19.15 6.31 -0.43
C VAL A 126 -17.74 5.75 -0.27
N LEU A 127 -17.33 5.46 0.97
CA LEU A 127 -16.01 4.86 1.25
C LEU A 127 -15.87 3.47 0.64
N GLN A 128 -16.90 2.63 0.75
CA GLN A 128 -16.92 1.31 0.12
C GLN A 128 -16.82 1.42 -1.41
N GLN A 129 -17.55 2.35 -2.03
CA GLN A 129 -17.49 2.55 -3.49
C GLN A 129 -16.09 2.95 -3.96
N VAL A 130 -15.46 3.91 -3.28
CA VAL A 130 -14.09 4.34 -3.60
C VAL A 130 -13.10 3.21 -3.38
N SER A 131 -13.24 2.46 -2.28
CA SER A 131 -12.38 1.31 -1.98
C SER A 131 -12.50 0.22 -3.04
N ASN A 132 -13.73 -0.15 -3.43
CA ASN A 132 -13.98 -1.11 -4.51
C ASN A 132 -13.35 -0.66 -5.84
N GLN A 133 -13.43 0.63 -6.16
CA GLN A 133 -12.81 1.18 -7.36
C GLN A 133 -11.28 1.02 -7.31
N LEU A 134 -10.63 1.42 -6.21
CA LEU A 134 -9.18 1.33 -6.07
C LEU A 134 -8.71 -0.13 -6.13
N VAL A 135 -9.38 -1.04 -5.41
CA VAL A 135 -9.03 -2.47 -5.38
C VAL A 135 -9.24 -3.11 -6.75
N GLY A 136 -10.36 -2.82 -7.42
CA GLY A 136 -10.62 -3.37 -8.76
C GLY A 136 -9.60 -2.93 -9.80
N GLN A 137 -9.21 -1.64 -9.78
CA GLN A 137 -8.17 -1.11 -10.67
C GLN A 137 -6.79 -1.72 -10.35
N ALA A 138 -6.46 -1.85 -9.07
CA ALA A 138 -5.21 -2.50 -8.64
C ALA A 138 -5.16 -3.95 -9.09
N ALA A 139 -6.24 -4.73 -8.90
CA ALA A 139 -6.30 -6.14 -9.31
C ALA A 139 -6.03 -6.31 -10.82
N GLN A 140 -6.67 -5.50 -11.66
CA GLN A 140 -6.47 -5.53 -13.12
C GLN A 140 -5.01 -5.20 -13.51
N GLN A 141 -4.41 -4.20 -12.87
CA GLN A 141 -3.02 -3.81 -13.13
C GLN A 141 -2.02 -4.87 -12.63
N ILE A 142 -2.27 -5.46 -11.45
CA ILE A 142 -1.45 -6.54 -10.89
C ILE A 142 -1.48 -7.76 -11.82
N GLU A 143 -2.66 -8.17 -12.27
CA GLU A 143 -2.81 -9.28 -13.22
C GLU A 143 -2.00 -9.03 -14.50
N SER A 144 -2.15 -7.84 -15.08
CA SER A 144 -1.42 -7.44 -16.29
C SER A 144 0.10 -7.50 -16.07
N ARG A 145 0.58 -7.00 -14.92
CA ARG A 145 2.00 -7.01 -14.56
C ARG A 145 2.55 -8.43 -14.38
N ILE A 146 1.82 -9.31 -13.70
CA ILE A 146 2.26 -10.69 -13.45
C ILE A 146 2.29 -11.49 -14.75
N LEU A 147 1.29 -11.31 -15.62
CA LEU A 147 1.21 -12.02 -16.90
C LEU A 147 2.13 -11.44 -17.99
N GLY A 148 2.91 -10.40 -17.68
CA GLY A 148 3.78 -9.73 -18.65
C GLY A 148 3.04 -9.00 -19.77
N SER A 149 1.72 -8.80 -19.61
CA SER A 149 0.95 -7.93 -20.47
C SER A 149 1.23 -6.50 -20.05
N ALA A 150 2.08 -5.80 -20.80
CA ALA A 150 2.20 -4.36 -20.64
C ALA A 150 0.78 -3.77 -20.77
N PRO A 151 0.26 -3.02 -19.79
CA PRO A 151 -0.94 -2.26 -20.04
C PRO A 151 -0.61 -1.31 -21.19
N GLU A 152 -1.32 -1.46 -22.31
CA GLU A 152 -1.40 -0.41 -23.31
C GLU A 152 -1.97 0.81 -22.58
N THR A 153 -1.06 1.66 -22.10
CA THR A 153 -1.35 3.05 -21.82
C THR A 153 -1.79 3.63 -23.16
N SER A 154 -3.11 3.68 -23.35
CA SER A 154 -3.74 4.50 -24.37
C SER A 154 -3.47 5.96 -24.01
N ALA A 155 -2.31 6.44 -24.44
CA ALA A 155 -1.96 7.84 -24.57
C ALA A 155 -0.73 7.95 -25.47
N GLU A 156 -0.89 7.78 -26.79
CA GLU A 156 -0.05 8.57 -27.71
C GLU A 156 -0.73 8.75 -29.08
N VAL A 157 -1.15 9.99 -29.31
CA VAL A 157 -1.27 10.58 -30.65
C VAL A 157 0.11 10.50 -31.28
N ARG A 158 0.28 9.64 -32.29
CA ARG A 158 1.46 9.67 -33.15
C ARG A 158 1.37 10.87 -34.10
N THR A 159 2.44 11.64 -34.21
CA THR A 159 3.23 11.83 -35.45
C THR A 159 4.59 12.48 -35.10
N PRO A 160 5.70 12.11 -35.79
CA PRO A 160 7.07 12.18 -35.27
C PRO A 160 7.96 13.26 -35.95
N ALA A 161 9.08 13.64 -35.32
CA ALA A 161 10.30 14.08 -36.03
C ALA A 161 11.57 14.13 -35.14
N ALA A 162 12.54 13.29 -35.53
CA ALA A 162 14.00 13.46 -35.53
C ALA A 162 14.83 13.50 -34.22
N ALA A 163 15.78 12.55 -34.17
CA ALA A 163 16.89 12.35 -33.23
C ALA A 163 18.23 12.95 -33.78
N PRO A 164 19.45 12.63 -33.28
CA PRO A 164 19.97 12.42 -31.91
C PRO A 164 21.32 13.17 -31.64
N ALA A 165 21.81 13.17 -30.39
CA ALA A 165 23.25 13.11 -30.00
C ALA A 165 23.34 13.19 -28.46
N ALA A 166 23.73 12.13 -27.74
CA ALA A 166 25.10 11.66 -27.45
C ALA A 166 25.59 12.11 -26.05
N GLY A 167 26.05 11.15 -25.23
CA GLY A 167 26.89 11.41 -24.05
C GLY A 167 26.55 10.60 -22.81
N LYS A 168 27.17 9.42 -22.64
CA LYS A 168 27.54 8.88 -21.32
C LYS A 168 28.88 9.52 -20.90
N PRO A 169 29.19 9.61 -19.60
CA PRO A 169 29.95 8.52 -19.01
C PRO A 169 29.49 8.06 -17.62
N GLU A 170 29.88 6.82 -17.37
CA GLU A 170 29.90 6.03 -16.15
C GLU A 170 30.87 6.59 -15.10
N LEU A 171 30.57 6.43 -13.79
CA LEU A 171 31.54 6.08 -12.73
C LEU A 171 30.88 5.96 -11.34
N ALA A 172 30.95 4.72 -10.82
CA ALA A 172 31.34 4.29 -9.47
C ALA A 172 30.77 4.94 -8.19
N VAL A 173 29.93 4.15 -7.51
CA VAL A 173 30.00 3.67 -6.10
C VAL A 173 31.01 4.32 -5.15
N GLY A 174 30.52 4.76 -3.98
CA GLY A 174 31.25 4.62 -2.71
C GLY A 174 31.06 5.74 -1.66
N ALA A 175 30.35 5.41 -0.57
CA ALA A 175 30.65 5.81 0.83
C ALA A 175 30.64 7.32 1.21
N LEU A 176 30.31 7.78 2.42
CA LEU A 176 29.77 7.21 3.66
C LEU A 176 29.46 8.43 4.58
N VAL A 177 28.28 8.41 5.19
CA VAL A 177 27.98 8.72 6.62
C VAL A 177 28.89 9.72 7.38
N LYS A 178 28.28 10.83 7.86
CA LYS A 178 28.51 11.40 9.22
C LYS A 178 27.54 12.57 9.46
N GLY A 179 26.42 12.36 10.14
CA GLY A 179 25.61 13.52 10.58
C GLY A 179 24.26 13.25 11.26
N MET A 180 23.63 12.09 11.06
CA MET A 180 22.24 11.89 11.48
C MET A 180 22.03 11.07 12.76
N ILE A 181 23.07 10.86 13.58
CA ILE A 181 23.00 9.89 14.69
C ILE A 181 22.35 10.45 15.99
N LEU A 182 22.16 11.76 16.16
CA LEU A 182 21.75 12.27 17.48
C LEU A 182 20.30 12.75 17.62
N GLY A 183 19.56 12.93 16.50
CA GLY A 183 18.16 13.39 16.53
C GLY A 183 17.11 12.27 16.48
N TRP A 184 17.48 11.08 16.01
CA TRP A 184 16.55 10.00 15.67
C TRP A 184 16.19 9.07 16.85
N LEU A 185 17.04 8.95 17.88
CA LEU A 185 16.80 8.02 19.00
C LEU A 185 15.64 8.42 19.92
N ARG A 186 15.25 9.70 20.01
CA ARG A 186 14.14 10.14 20.88
C ARG A 186 12.75 9.87 20.30
N LYS A 187 12.61 9.74 18.98
CA LYS A 187 11.29 9.51 18.34
C LYS A 187 11.02 8.03 18.08
N ALA A 188 12.05 7.23 17.80
CA ALA A 188 11.93 5.77 17.68
C ALA A 188 11.50 5.11 19.01
N LEU A 189 11.94 5.64 20.16
CA LEU A 189 11.58 5.08 21.47
C LEU A 189 10.08 5.23 21.79
N VAL A 190 9.43 6.32 21.34
CA VAL A 190 8.00 6.55 21.59
C VAL A 190 7.12 5.60 20.76
N VAL A 191 7.52 5.29 19.52
CA VAL A 191 6.78 4.36 18.64
C VAL A 191 6.96 2.92 19.09
N VAL A 192 8.16 2.53 19.53
CA VAL A 192 8.43 1.18 20.06
C VAL A 192 7.75 0.97 21.43
N LEU A 193 7.71 1.98 22.31
CA LEU A 193 7.02 1.87 23.60
C LEU A 193 5.50 1.80 23.46
N PHE A 194 4.88 2.59 22.57
CA PHE A 194 3.42 2.50 22.34
C PHE A 194 2.99 1.20 21.63
N GLY A 195 3.87 0.63 20.80
CA GLY A 195 3.60 -0.65 20.11
C GLY A 195 3.58 -1.86 21.03
N ILE A 196 4.45 -1.90 22.04
CA ILE A 196 4.59 -3.05 22.95
C ILE A 196 3.44 -3.10 23.99
N GLU A 197 2.95 -1.94 24.47
CA GLU A 197 1.83 -1.90 25.43
C GLU A 197 0.49 -2.37 24.83
N ARG A 198 0.23 -2.13 23.54
CA ARG A 198 -1.01 -2.60 22.88
C ARG A 198 -0.97 -4.07 22.48
N LEU A 199 0.21 -4.64 22.24
CA LEU A 199 0.35 -6.07 21.96
C LEU A 199 0.07 -6.91 23.22
N ALA A 200 0.47 -6.44 24.40
CA ALA A 200 0.20 -7.10 25.68
C ALA A 200 -1.29 -7.11 26.08
N ALA A 201 -2.08 -6.13 25.62
CA ALA A 201 -3.52 -6.07 25.91
C ALA A 201 -4.34 -7.10 25.11
N ARG A 202 -4.03 -7.32 23.82
CA ARG A 202 -4.78 -8.25 22.95
C ARG A 202 -4.53 -9.73 23.26
N THR A 203 -3.38 -10.10 23.81
CA THR A 203 -3.12 -11.50 24.19
C THR A 203 -3.89 -11.92 25.46
N ARG A 204 -4.36 -10.96 26.27
CA ARG A 204 -5.07 -11.24 27.52
C ARG A 204 -6.56 -11.59 27.32
N GLU A 205 -7.18 -11.15 26.24
CA GLU A 205 -8.59 -11.46 25.94
C GLU A 205 -8.77 -12.81 25.24
N ARG A 206 -7.78 -13.32 24.50
CA ARG A 206 -7.88 -14.64 23.82
C ARG A 206 -7.72 -15.87 24.71
N ILE A 207 -7.36 -15.70 25.99
CA ILE A 207 -7.14 -16.83 26.95
C ILE A 207 -8.29 -16.94 27.95
N LYS A 208 -9.27 -16.02 27.93
CA LYS A 208 -10.40 -15.99 28.88
C LYS A 208 -11.79 -16.11 28.23
N GLY A 209 -11.87 -16.27 26.91
CA GLY A 209 -13.11 -16.48 26.16
C GLY A 209 -13.27 -17.92 25.73
#